data_AF-A0A317Z2R6-F1
#
_entry.id   AF-A0A317Z2R6-F1
#
_cell.length_a   1.000
_cell.length_b   1.000
_cell.length_c   1.000
_cell.angle_alpha   90.00
_cell.angle_beta   90.00
_cell.angle_gamma   90.00
#
_symmetry.space_group_name_H-M   'P 1'
#
loop_
_entity.id
_entity.type
_entity.pdbx_description
1 polymer ?
#
loop_
_entity_poly.entity_id
_entity_poly.type
_entity_poly.pdbx_seq_one_letter_code
_entity_poly.pdbx_strand_id
1 'polypeptide(L)'
;AFIHAIEKNYALYQSYIAEGLKHEIQATDVQKWSAEDEYATFVQTVHLRLPLDWLKDKVIVDSLGLHSNNQRHTNETEKILTTSDLILYVSYFNHAFTDNDKAFIEHMKNINQLKEQQAFKMVINATDLA
;
A
#
# COMPACT_ATOMS: atom_id res chain seq x y z
N ALA A 1 -19.50 8.51 4.52
CA ALA A 1 -18.32 8.12 5.32
C ALA A 1 -17.22 9.18 5.22
N PHE A 2 -16.62 9.40 4.03
CA PHE A 2 -15.51 10.35 3.83
C PHE A 2 -15.79 11.79 4.28
N ILE A 3 -16.92 12.40 3.86
CA ILE A 3 -17.27 13.78 4.27
C ILE A 3 -17.43 13.90 5.79
N HIS A 4 -18.03 12.89 6.43
CA HIS A 4 -18.21 12.86 7.87
C HIS A 4 -16.88 12.75 8.64
N ALA A 5 -15.95 11.95 8.13
CA ALA A 5 -14.58 11.86 8.66
C ALA A 5 -13.85 13.21 8.55
N ILE A 6 -14.03 13.92 7.44
CA ILE A 6 -13.51 15.28 7.25
C ILE A 6 -14.08 16.23 8.29
N GLU A 7 -15.40 16.34 8.39
CA GLU A 7 -16.06 17.28 9.31
C GLU A 7 -15.66 17.05 10.77
N LYS A 8 -15.55 15.78 11.18
CA LYS A 8 -15.22 15.41 12.55
C LYS A 8 -13.75 15.67 12.90
N ASN A 9 -12.82 15.44 11.98
CA ASN A 9 -11.39 15.53 12.25
C ASN A 9 -10.71 16.77 11.66
N TYR A 10 -11.44 17.66 10.97
CA TYR A 10 -10.86 18.85 10.33
C TYR A 10 -10.05 19.72 11.31
N ALA A 11 -10.61 20.02 12.49
CA ALA A 11 -9.94 20.86 13.48
C ALA A 11 -8.62 20.23 13.99
N LEU A 12 -8.61 18.90 14.16
CA LEU A 12 -7.42 18.14 14.55
C LEU A 12 -6.34 18.22 13.47
N TYR A 13 -6.71 17.96 12.20
CA TYR A 13 -5.75 18.01 11.11
C TYR A 13 -5.27 19.43 10.81
N GLN A 14 -6.10 20.44 11.04
CA GLN A 14 -5.69 21.84 10.92
C GLN A 14 -4.59 22.19 11.93
N SER A 15 -4.66 21.69 13.17
CA SER A 15 -3.59 21.90 14.15
C SER A 15 -2.33 21.12 13.78
N TYR A 16 -2.47 19.89 13.29
CA TYR A 16 -1.34 19.07 12.85
C TYR A 16 -0.59 19.74 11.69
N ILE A 17 -1.31 20.15 10.64
CA ILE A 17 -0.72 20.82 9.48
C ILE A 17 0.01 22.11 9.86
N ALA A 18 -0.47 22.84 10.87
CA ALA A 18 0.20 24.04 11.37
C ALA A 18 1.57 23.73 12.02
N GLU A 19 1.72 22.54 12.60
CA GLU A 19 2.96 22.06 13.24
C GLU A 19 3.88 21.33 12.25
N GLY A 20 3.34 20.83 11.13
CA GLY A 20 4.10 20.22 10.05
C GLY A 20 3.28 19.22 9.23
N LEU A 21 3.89 18.64 8.20
CA LEU A 21 3.26 17.56 7.41
C LEU A 21 3.69 16.16 7.86
N LYS A 22 4.64 16.07 8.79
CA LYS A 22 5.19 14.82 9.32
C LYS A 22 5.08 14.85 10.83
N HIS A 23 4.47 13.82 11.39
CA HIS A 23 4.29 13.66 12.82
C HIS A 23 4.79 12.28 13.23
N GLU A 24 5.48 12.23 14.36
CA GLU A 24 5.78 10.96 15.02
C GLU A 24 4.53 10.48 15.74
N ILE A 25 4.19 9.20 15.56
CA ILE A 25 3.07 8.55 16.22
C ILE A 25 3.58 7.44 17.12
N GLN A 26 2.84 7.14 18.19
CA GLN A 26 3.16 6.00 19.04
C GLN A 26 2.87 4.70 18.28
N ALA A 27 3.68 3.67 18.54
CA ALA A 27 3.50 2.36 17.91
C ALA A 27 2.12 1.74 18.19
N THR A 28 1.54 2.05 19.35
CA THR A 28 0.17 1.63 19.73
C THR A 28 -0.91 2.24 18.86
N ASP A 29 -0.64 3.39 18.23
CA ASP A 29 -1.64 4.14 17.47
C ASP A 29 -1.58 3.82 15.98
N VAL A 30 -0.67 2.94 15.53
CA VAL A 30 -0.50 2.62 14.11
C VAL A 30 -1.82 2.18 13.48
N GLN A 31 -2.58 1.30 14.16
CA GLN A 31 -3.86 0.80 13.68
C GLN A 31 -4.88 1.93 13.48
N LYS A 32 -4.89 2.93 14.37
CA LYS A 32 -5.75 4.11 14.28
C LYS A 32 -5.46 4.89 13.00
N TRP A 33 -4.18 5.11 12.69
CA TRP A 33 -3.78 5.92 11.53
C TRP A 33 -3.76 5.14 10.21
N SER A 34 -3.74 3.80 10.25
CA SER A 34 -3.65 2.96 9.05
C SER A 34 -4.95 2.26 8.65
N ALA A 35 -5.83 1.90 9.60
CA ALA A 35 -6.99 1.05 9.36
C ALA A 35 -8.33 1.70 9.70
N GLU A 36 -8.36 2.71 10.57
CA GLU A 36 -9.60 3.42 10.87
C GLU A 36 -9.82 4.53 9.82
N ASP A 37 -10.74 4.28 8.87
CA ASP A 37 -11.08 5.21 7.78
C ASP A 37 -11.28 6.66 8.23
N GLU A 38 -11.85 6.84 9.42
CA GLU A 38 -12.12 8.16 10.02
C GLU A 38 -10.84 8.99 10.21
N TYR A 39 -9.74 8.34 10.58
CA TYR A 39 -8.44 8.98 10.76
C TYR A 39 -7.59 8.85 9.49
N ALA A 40 -7.57 7.69 8.83
CA ALA A 40 -6.78 7.46 7.63
C ALA A 40 -7.10 8.44 6.48
N THR A 41 -8.29 9.07 6.48
CA THR A 41 -8.75 10.05 5.48
C THR A 41 -7.74 11.16 5.15
N PHE A 42 -6.98 11.65 6.13
CA PHE A 42 -5.99 12.73 5.93
C PHE A 42 -4.54 12.23 5.95
N VAL A 43 -4.33 10.93 6.14
CA VAL A 43 -2.99 10.33 6.20
C VAL A 43 -2.60 9.86 4.80
N GLN A 44 -1.48 10.37 4.29
CA GLN A 44 -0.96 9.92 2.99
C GLN A 44 -0.13 8.63 3.12
N THR A 45 0.73 8.54 4.13
CA THR A 45 1.66 7.42 4.31
C THR A 45 2.02 7.27 5.77
N VAL A 46 2.10 6.03 6.26
CA VAL A 46 2.62 5.69 7.58
C VAL A 46 3.96 5.01 7.41
N HIS A 47 5.01 5.54 8.04
CA HIS A 47 6.34 4.94 8.04
C HIS A 47 6.58 4.17 9.34
N LEU A 48 6.78 2.86 9.22
CA LEU A 48 7.09 1.99 10.36
C LEU A 48 8.56 1.57 10.31
N ARG A 49 9.26 1.74 11.44
CA ARG A 49 10.62 1.25 11.61
C ARG A 49 10.62 0.10 12.61
N LEU A 50 10.85 -1.11 12.13
CA LEU A 50 10.94 -2.30 12.96
C LEU A 50 12.42 -2.67 13.17
N PRO A 51 12.86 -2.99 14.41
CA PRO A 51 14.24 -3.37 14.71
C PRO A 51 14.50 -4.84 14.36
N LEU A 52 14.23 -5.23 13.11
CA LEU A 52 14.43 -6.59 12.60
C LEU A 52 15.68 -6.62 11.72
N ASP A 53 16.60 -7.54 12.00
CA ASP A 53 17.90 -7.60 11.31
C ASP A 53 17.76 -7.77 9.79
N TRP A 54 16.82 -8.59 9.34
CA TRP A 54 16.61 -8.85 7.91
C TRP A 54 16.01 -7.65 7.14
N LEU A 55 15.47 -6.65 7.86
CA LEU A 55 14.92 -5.42 7.28
C LEU A 55 15.93 -4.26 7.19
N LYS A 56 17.15 -4.40 7.73
CA LYS A 56 18.11 -3.28 7.83
C LYS A 56 18.36 -2.53 6.51
N ASP A 57 18.40 -3.25 5.40
CA ASP A 57 18.65 -2.71 4.05
C ASP A 57 17.44 -2.89 3.13
N LYS A 58 16.23 -3.00 3.69
CA LYS A 58 15.01 -3.28 2.93
C LYS A 58 13.87 -2.36 3.34
N VAL A 59 13.11 -1.91 2.35
CA VAL A 59 11.85 -1.22 2.56
C VAL A 59 10.76 -2.12 1.99
N ILE A 60 9.76 -2.41 2.81
CA ILE A 60 8.55 -3.11 2.39
C ILE A 60 7.47 -2.06 2.26
N VAL A 61 6.83 -2.03 1.10
CA VAL A 61 5.70 -1.16 0.82
C VAL A 61 4.48 -2.04 0.64
N ASP A 62 3.49 -1.87 1.51
CA ASP A 62 2.17 -2.45 1.33
C ASP A 62 1.36 -1.52 0.42
N SER A 63 1.05 -1.98 -0.80
CA SER A 63 0.31 -1.19 -1.77
C SER A 63 -1.18 -1.45 -1.65
N LEU A 64 -1.99 -0.41 -1.79
CA LEU A 64 -3.43 -0.55 -1.92
C LEU A 64 -3.78 -1.42 -3.14
N GLY A 65 -4.84 -2.23 -3.01
CA GLY A 65 -5.29 -3.13 -4.07
C GLY A 65 -5.55 -2.39 -5.40
N LEU A 66 -5.14 -3.03 -6.50
CA LEU A 66 -5.10 -2.46 -7.86
C LEU A 66 -6.47 -2.10 -8.46
N HIS A 67 -7.56 -2.41 -7.75
CA HIS A 67 -8.95 -2.20 -8.21
C HIS A 67 -9.72 -1.18 -7.37
N SER A 68 -9.05 -0.19 -6.77
CA SER A 68 -9.79 0.91 -6.17
C SER A 68 -10.36 1.82 -7.29
N ASN A 69 -11.63 2.20 -7.20
CA ASN A 69 -12.30 3.13 -8.14
C ASN A 69 -11.73 4.56 -8.14
N ASN A 70 -10.58 4.78 -7.49
CA ASN A 70 -10.01 6.10 -7.25
C ASN A 70 -8.70 6.24 -8.04
N GLN A 71 -8.68 7.12 -9.04
CA GLN A 71 -7.49 7.37 -9.89
C GLN A 71 -6.23 7.76 -9.10
N ARG A 72 -6.41 8.35 -7.90
CA ARG A 72 -5.30 8.68 -6.99
C ARG A 72 -4.52 7.45 -6.53
N HIS A 73 -5.19 6.30 -6.33
CA HIS A 73 -4.53 5.08 -5.86
C HIS A 73 -3.80 4.36 -7.00
N THR A 74 -4.31 4.42 -8.23
CA THR A 74 -3.64 3.83 -9.40
C THR A 74 -2.26 4.44 -9.63
N ASN A 75 -2.14 5.77 -9.60
CA ASN A 75 -0.86 6.46 -9.85
C ASN A 75 0.20 6.19 -8.77
N GLU A 76 -0.20 6.14 -7.50
CA GLU A 76 0.72 5.85 -6.40
C GLU A 76 1.20 4.39 -6.47
N THR A 77 0.29 3.45 -6.73
CA THR A 77 0.66 2.03 -6.89
C THR A 77 1.58 1.83 -8.10
N GLU A 78 1.32 2.48 -9.24
CA GLU A 78 2.22 2.44 -10.41
C GLU A 78 3.63 2.98 -10.10
N LYS A 79 3.72 4.08 -9.34
CA LYS A 79 5.00 4.65 -8.92
C LYS A 79 5.77 3.70 -7.99
N ILE A 80 5.07 3.05 -7.06
CA ILE A 80 5.67 2.02 -6.20
C ILE A 80 6.19 0.87 -7.06
N LEU A 81 5.39 0.38 -8.01
CA LEU A 81 5.75 -0.73 -8.88
C LEU A 81 6.97 -0.40 -9.76
N THR A 82 7.02 0.77 -10.39
CA THR A 82 8.15 1.17 -11.26
C THR A 82 9.48 1.41 -10.52
N THR A 83 9.41 1.73 -9.23
CA THR A 83 10.59 2.00 -8.39
C THR A 83 11.05 0.79 -7.58
N SER A 84 10.26 -0.28 -7.50
CA SER A 84 10.57 -1.48 -6.73
C SER A 84 11.60 -2.40 -7.39
N ASP A 85 12.56 -2.91 -6.63
CA ASP A 85 13.52 -3.93 -7.11
C ASP A 85 12.87 -5.33 -7.23
N LEU A 86 11.94 -5.64 -6.31
CA LEU A 86 11.21 -6.90 -6.24
C LEU A 86 9.73 -6.63 -6.00
N ILE A 87 8.87 -7.23 -6.83
CA ILE A 87 7.42 -7.22 -6.66
C ILE A 87 6.97 -8.63 -6.24
N LEU A 88 6.27 -8.70 -5.11
CA LEU A 88 5.58 -9.90 -4.65
C LEU A 88 4.07 -9.72 -4.87
N TYR A 89 3.52 -10.44 -5.84
CA TYR A 89 2.08 -10.45 -6.10
C TYR A 89 1.43 -11.61 -5.36
N VAL A 90 0.61 -11.31 -4.35
CA VAL A 90 -0.01 -12.32 -3.49
C VAL A 90 -1.45 -12.55 -3.93
N SER A 91 -1.77 -13.79 -4.30
CA SER A 91 -3.14 -14.21 -4.64
C SER A 91 -3.63 -15.30 -3.68
N TYR A 92 -4.92 -15.28 -3.34
CA TYR A 92 -5.52 -16.24 -2.41
C TYR A 92 -5.89 -17.53 -3.15
N PHE A 93 -5.61 -18.71 -2.60
CA PHE A 93 -5.72 -19.98 -3.33
C PHE A 93 -7.08 -20.21 -4.04
N ASN A 94 -8.20 -19.88 -3.39
CA ASN A 94 -9.55 -20.04 -3.97
C ASN A 94 -9.80 -19.17 -5.20
N HIS A 95 -8.99 -18.14 -5.40
CA HIS A 95 -9.10 -17.15 -6.46
C HIS A 95 -7.74 -16.89 -7.13
N ALA A 96 -6.89 -17.92 -7.21
CA ALA A 96 -5.63 -17.83 -7.93
C ALA A 96 -5.83 -18.00 -9.45
N PHE A 97 -5.03 -17.26 -10.23
CA PHE A 97 -5.05 -17.26 -11.69
C PHE A 97 -6.40 -16.81 -12.28
N THR A 98 -7.02 -15.81 -11.66
CA THR A 98 -8.23 -15.17 -12.20
C THR A 98 -7.94 -14.33 -13.44
N ASP A 99 -8.98 -13.95 -14.18
CA ASP A 99 -8.85 -12.99 -15.29
C ASP A 99 -8.24 -11.65 -14.82
N ASN A 100 -8.52 -11.25 -13.57
CA ASN A 100 -7.91 -10.08 -12.97
C ASN A 100 -6.40 -10.27 -12.74
N ASP A 101 -5.98 -11.43 -12.25
CA ASP A 101 -4.55 -11.76 -12.09
C ASP A 101 -3.84 -11.72 -13.45
N LYS A 102 -4.47 -12.29 -14.48
CA LYS A 102 -3.94 -12.28 -15.85
C LYS A 102 -3.80 -10.85 -16.37
N ALA A 103 -4.84 -10.03 -16.26
CA ALA A 103 -4.82 -8.64 -16.69
C ALA A 103 -3.73 -7.84 -15.96
N PHE A 104 -3.55 -8.09 -14.67
CA PHE A 104 -2.50 -7.44 -13.88
C PHE A 104 -1.09 -7.88 -14.32
N ILE A 105 -0.86 -9.18 -14.53
CA ILE A 105 0.45 -9.69 -14.99
C ILE A 105 0.78 -9.12 -16.39
N GLU A 106 -0.20 -9.03 -17.28
CA GLU A 106 -0.04 -8.41 -18.60
C GLU A 106 0.27 -6.91 -18.49
N HIS A 107 -0.45 -6.20 -17.64
CA HIS A 107 -0.19 -4.79 -17.34
C HIS A 107 1.23 -4.57 -16.79
N MET A 108 1.65 -5.39 -15.83
CA MET A 108 3.01 -5.37 -15.29
C MET A 108 4.07 -5.68 -16.34
N LYS A 109 3.82 -6.64 -17.23
CA LYS A 109 4.72 -6.95 -18.34
C LYS A 109 4.92 -5.74 -19.26
N ASN A 110 3.88 -4.94 -19.48
CA ASN A 110 3.97 -3.71 -20.28
C ASN A 110 4.75 -2.61 -19.55
N ILE A 111 4.58 -2.45 -18.24
CA ILE A 111 5.34 -1.51 -17.41
C ILE A 111 6.82 -1.91 -17.32
N ASN A 112 7.10 -3.20 -17.15
CA ASN A 112 8.45 -3.73 -16.91
C ASN A 112 9.34 -3.81 -18.16
N GLN A 113 8.86 -3.43 -19.35
CA GLN A 113 9.70 -3.33 -20.56
C GLN A 113 10.85 -2.31 -20.40
N LEU A 114 10.89 -1.56 -19.30
CA LEU A 114 11.85 -0.49 -19.04
C LEU A 114 12.99 -0.86 -18.06
N LYS A 115 12.97 -2.03 -17.40
CA LYS A 115 14.05 -2.46 -16.48
C LYS A 115 14.31 -3.98 -16.55
N GLU A 116 15.47 -4.37 -17.10
CA GLU A 116 15.91 -5.78 -17.20
C GLU A 116 16.11 -6.48 -15.83
N GLN A 117 16.26 -5.72 -14.73
CA GLN A 117 16.63 -6.26 -13.41
C GLN A 117 15.48 -6.38 -12.41
N GLN A 118 14.26 -5.97 -12.76
CA GLN A 118 13.12 -6.04 -11.83
C GLN A 118 12.59 -7.47 -11.71
N ALA A 119 12.58 -8.02 -10.50
CA ALA A 119 12.04 -9.36 -10.25
C ALA A 119 10.54 -9.30 -9.92
N PHE A 120 9.74 -10.09 -10.62
CA PHE A 120 8.33 -10.33 -10.29
C PHE A 120 8.15 -11.76 -9.80
N LYS A 121 7.53 -11.95 -8.64
CA LYS A 121 7.20 -13.26 -8.06
C LYS A 121 5.72 -13.31 -7.67
N MET A 122 5.03 -14.35 -8.10
CA MET A 122 3.68 -14.65 -7.65
C MET A 122 3.73 -15.58 -6.43
N VAL A 123 2.95 -15.27 -5.41
CA VAL A 123 2.81 -16.06 -4.19
C VAL A 123 1.35 -16.46 -4.05
N ILE A 124 1.09 -17.75 -3.93
CA ILE A 124 -0.25 -18.25 -3.62
C ILE A 124 -0.34 -18.37 -2.10
N ASN A 125 -1.22 -17.61 -1.49
CA ASN A 125 -1.47 -17.61 -0.06
C ASN A 125 -2.56 -18.63 0.31
N ALA A 126 -2.54 -19.06 1.58
CA ALA A 126 -3.53 -19.96 2.17
C ALA A 126 -3.65 -21.34 1.47
N THR A 127 -2.52 -21.88 1.00
CA THR A 127 -2.46 -23.19 0.33
C THR A 127 -2.75 -24.36 1.27
N ASP A 128 -2.68 -24.15 2.58
CA ASP A 128 -3.04 -25.12 3.63
C ASP A 128 -4.55 -25.36 3.72
N LEU A 129 -5.36 -24.51 3.09
CA LEU A 129 -6.81 -24.67 2.99
C LEU A 129 -7.25 -25.46 1.74
N ALA A 130 -6.30 -26.01 0.98
CA ALA A 130 -6.54 -26.80 -0.23
C ALA A 130 -6.77 -28.29 0.04
#